data_AF-A0A7K7ME42-F1
#
_entry.id   AF-A0A7K7ME42-F1
#
_cell.length_a   1.000
_cell.length_b   1.000
_cell.length_c   1.000
_cell.angle_alpha   90.00
_cell.angle_beta   90.00
_cell.angle_gamma   90.00
#
_symmetry.space_group_name_H-M   'P 1'
#
loop_
_entity.id
_entity.type
_entity.pdbx_description
1 polymer ?
#
loop_
_entity_poly.entity_id
_entity_poly.type
_entity_poly.pdbx_seq_one_letter_code
_entity_poly.pdbx_strand_id
1 'polypeptide(L)' 'MLLLLLGIIVLHVTVLVLLFVSTIVSQWLVNGGHAADLWQNCTTGDVFHCLASSSN' A
#
# COMPACT_ATOMS: atom_id res chain seq x y z
N MET A 1 -11.12 -22.74 -23.63
CA MET A 1 -12.22 -21.85 -23.20
C MET A 1 -12.47 -21.93 -21.69
N LEU A 2 -12.71 -23.12 -21.14
CA LEU A 2 -12.91 -23.30 -19.68
C LEU A 2 -11.67 -22.90 -18.83
N LEU A 3 -10.46 -23.26 -19.29
CA LEU A 3 -9.20 -22.86 -18.65
C LEU A 3 -8.99 -21.34 -18.62
N LEU A 4 -9.38 -20.64 -19.69
CA LEU A 4 -9.27 -19.18 -19.77
C LEU A 4 -10.26 -18.53 -18.79
N LEU A 5 -11.49 -19.05 -18.73
CA LEU A 5 -12.51 -18.55 -17.80
C LEU A 5 -12.09 -18.74 -16.34
N LEU A 6 -11.55 -19.92 -15.99
CA LEU A 6 -11.03 -20.19 -14.64
C LEU A 6 -9.87 -19.26 -14.28
N GLY A 7 -8.92 -19.05 -15.19
CA GLY A 7 -7.78 -18.16 -14.97
C GLY A 7 -8.18 -16.70 -14.72
N ILE A 8 -9.18 -16.19 -15.46
CA ILE A 8 -9.68 -14.83 -15.28
C ILE A 8 -10.35 -14.67 -13.91
N ILE A 9 -11.15 -15.64 -13.47
CA ILE A 9 -11.79 -15.61 -12.14
C ILE A 9 -10.72 -15.53 -11.04
N VAL A 10 -9.68 -16.39 -11.13
CA VAL A 10 -8.58 -16.38 -10.17
C VAL A 10 -7.84 -15.04 -10.17
N LEU A 11 -7.54 -14.49 -11.35
CA LEU A 11 -6.90 -13.18 -11.49
C LEU A 11 -7.71 -12.07 -10.81
N HIS A 12 -9.03 -12.03 -11.01
CA HIS A 12 -9.88 -11.03 -10.38
C HIS A 12 -9.86 -11.15 -8.85
N VAL A 13 -9.98 -12.36 -8.32
CA VAL A 13 -9.91 -12.59 -6.86
C VAL A 13 -8.57 -12.10 -6.31
N THR A 14 -7.45 -12.38 -7.00
CA THR A 14 -6.15 -11.89 -6.57
C THR A 14 -6.07 -10.36 -6.55
N VAL A 15 -6.60 -9.68 -7.57
CA VAL A 15 -6.63 -8.22 -7.62
C VAL A 15 -7.47 -7.64 -6.47
N LEU A 16 -8.62 -8.24 -6.16
CA LEU A 16 -9.45 -7.79 -5.03
C LEU A 16 -8.71 -7.91 -3.69
N VAL A 17 -7.96 -8.99 -3.47
CA VAL A 17 -7.16 -9.19 -2.26
C VAL A 17 -5.99 -8.20 -2.21
N LEU A 18 -5.27 -8.01 -3.31
CA LEU A 18 -4.17 -7.05 -3.38
C LEU A 18 -4.65 -5.62 -3.12
N LEU A 19 -5.80 -5.24 -3.69
CA LEU A 19 -6.42 -3.95 -3.46
C LEU A 19 -6.77 -3.75 -1.98
N PHE A 20 -7.33 -4.78 -1.33
CA PHE A 20 -7.65 -4.74 0.09
C PHE A 20 -6.40 -4.53 0.96
N VAL A 21 -5.32 -5.27 0.69
CA VAL A 21 -4.04 -5.10 1.40
C VAL A 21 -3.49 -3.68 1.21
N SER A 22 -3.56 -3.13 -0.01
CA SER A 22 -3.13 -1.75 -0.29
C SER A 22 -3.97 -0.68 0.40
N THR A 23 -5.26 -0.94 0.68
CA THR A 23 -6.10 0.00 1.45
C THR A 23 -5.79 0.01 2.93
N ILE A 24 -5.39 -1.13 3.50
CA ILE A 24 -5.06 -1.25 4.92
C ILE A 24 -3.64 -0.76 5.18
N VAL A 25 -2.70 -1.16 4.34
CA VAL A 25 -1.28 -0.84 4.45
C VAL A 25 -0.98 0.29 3.48
N SER A 26 -1.20 1.52 3.95
CA SER A 26 -1.10 2.72 3.13
C SER A 26 0.34 3.23 2.95
N GLN A 27 1.37 2.38 2.85
CA GLN A 27 2.80 2.79 2.74
C GLN A 27 3.30 2.89 1.30
N TRP A 28 2.90 3.96 0.63
CA TRP A 28 3.11 4.20 -0.80
C TRP A 28 4.58 4.38 -1.18
N LEU A 29 5.37 5.02 -0.33
CA LEU A 29 6.80 5.27 -0.58
C LEU A 29 7.62 4.85 0.64
N VAL A 30 8.56 3.93 0.45
CA VAL A 30 9.52 3.53 1.49
C VAL A 30 10.93 3.67 0.93
N ASN A 31 11.76 4.52 1.54
CA ASN A 31 13.13 4.76 1.12
C ASN A 31 14.05 4.98 2.32
N GLY A 32 14.90 3.99 2.63
CA GLY A 32 16.13 4.14 3.43
C GLY A 32 16.00 4.95 4.71
N GLY A 33 14.88 4.80 5.44
CA GLY A 33 14.56 5.56 6.65
C GLY A 33 13.24 6.34 6.54
N HIS A 34 12.80 6.72 5.35
CA HIS A 34 11.55 7.45 5.14
C HIS A 34 10.44 6.49 4.71
N ALA A 35 9.29 6.53 5.38
CA ALA A 35 8.07 5.83 5.02
C ALA A 35 6.94 6.86 4.90
N ALA A 36 6.41 7.04 3.70
CA ALA A 36 5.34 7.97 3.44
C ALA A 36 4.07 7.21 3.05
N ASP A 37 3.03 7.48 3.84
CA ASP A 37 1.68 7.00 3.66
C ASP A 37 0.78 8.12 3.13
N LEU A 38 -0.42 7.76 2.68
CA LEU A 38 -1.41 8.74 2.21
C LEU A 38 -1.73 9.80 3.27
N TRP A 39 -1.69 9.41 4.54
CA TRP A 39 -2.10 10.25 5.67
C TRP A 39 -0.91 10.83 6.45
N GLN A 40 0.22 10.14 6.44
CA GLN A 40 1.34 10.41 7.35
C GLN A 40 2.67 10.21 6.64
N ASN A 41 3.62 11.11 6.85
CA ASN A 41 5.00 10.96 6.39
C ASN A 41 5.88 10.74 7.62
N CYS A 42 6.49 9.56 7.69
CA CYS A 42 7.35 9.13 8.76
C CYS A 42 8.80 9.08 8.30
N THR A 43 9.70 9.63 9.10
CA THR A 43 11.15 9.59 8.90
C THR A 43 11.81 8.89 10.08
N THR A 44 12.68 7.95 9.77
CA THR A 44 13.41 7.07 10.68
C THR A 44 14.89 7.40 10.50
N GLY A 45 15.33 8.45 11.20
CA GLY A 45 16.75 8.83 11.36
C GLY A 45 17.23 8.49 12.77
N ASP A 46 17.93 9.41 13.44
CA ASP A 46 18.27 9.30 14.88
C ASP A 46 17.03 9.21 15.79
N VAL A 47 15.90 9.79 15.37
CA VAL A 47 14.60 9.75 16.07
C VAL A 47 13.49 9.47 15.06
N PHE A 48 12.51 8.66 15.45
CA PHE A 48 11.31 8.37 14.65
C PHE A 48 10.32 9.53 14.72
N HIS A 49 10.11 10.22 13.61
CA HIS A 49 9.18 11.36 13.50
C HIS A 49 8.12 11.08 12.44
N CYS A 50 6.84 11.18 12.81
CA CYS A 50 5.71 11.10 11.89
C CYS A 50 4.93 12.42 11.89
N LEU A 51 4.66 12.93 10.70
CA LEU A 51 3.92 14.17 10.45
C LEU A 51 2.72 13.86 9.57
N ALA A 52 1.59 14.52 9.81
CA ALA A 52 0.44 14.40 8.90
C ALA A 52 0.81 14.97 7.52
N SER A 53 0.42 14.27 6.45
CA SER A 53 0.68 14.72 5.07
C SER A 53 -0.10 16.00 4.72
N SER A 54 -1.28 16.18 5.33
CA SER A 54 -2.08 17.39 5.20
C SER A 54 -1.89 18.30 6.41
N SER A 55 -1.29 19.48 6.19
CA SER A 55 -1.38 20.59 7.14
C SER A 55 -2.71 21.30 6.89
N ASN A 56 -3.64 21.22 7.84
CA ASN A 56 -4.82 22.10 7.84
C ASN A 56 -4.41 23.45 8.43
#